data_AF-A0A841KQN9-F1
#
_entry.id   AF-A0A841KQN9-F1
#
_cell.length_a   1.000
_cell.length_b   1.000
_cell.length_c   1.000
_cell.angle_alpha   90.00
_cell.angle_beta   90.00
_cell.angle_gamma   90.00
#
_symmetry.space_group_name_H-M   'P 1'
#
loop_
_entity.id
_entity.type
_entity.pdbx_description
1 polymer ?
#
loop_
_entity_poly.entity_id
_entity_poly.type
_entity_poly.pdbx_seq_one_letter_code
_entity_poly.pdbx_strand_id
1 'polypeptide(L)'
;MSRLADAIERIKGLECPTGDVAHRVTGILEDYEVANKEDIIVHMEGQLDKNGLAVYRAEIGKNENQPILIVVEPGADDYVAKVIDVHMA
;
A
#
# COMPACT_ATOMS: atom_id res chain seq x y z
N MET A 1 -5.03 -19.70 2.34
CA MET A 1 -4.11 -18.55 2.47
C MET A 1 -4.62 -17.68 3.62
N SER A 2 -3.77 -16.86 4.23
CA SER A 2 -4.22 -15.91 5.25
C SER A 2 -4.89 -14.71 4.57
N ARG A 3 -5.91 -14.11 5.22
CA ARG A 3 -6.59 -12.89 4.73
C ARG A 3 -5.60 -11.80 4.31
N LEU A 4 -4.53 -11.64 5.08
CA LEU A 4 -3.44 -10.71 4.79
C LEU A 4 -2.69 -11.04 3.49
N ALA A 5 -2.39 -12.33 3.23
CA ALA A 5 -1.73 -12.73 2.00
C ALA A 5 -2.61 -12.45 0.77
N ASP A 6 -3.91 -12.70 0.88
CA ASP A 6 -4.87 -12.43 -0.19
C ASP A 6 -5.02 -10.92 -0.45
N ALA A 7 -5.01 -10.10 0.61
CA ALA A 7 -5.00 -8.64 0.50
C ALA A 7 -3.72 -8.12 -0.15
N ILE A 8 -2.55 -8.64 0.23
CA ILE A 8 -1.25 -8.29 -0.37
C ILE A 8 -1.24 -8.58 -1.86
N GLU A 9 -1.72 -9.76 -2.28
CA GLU A 9 -1.85 -10.12 -3.70
C GLU A 9 -2.78 -9.15 -4.44
N ARG A 10 -3.88 -8.72 -3.81
CA ARG A 10 -4.79 -7.73 -4.39
C ARG A 10 -4.13 -6.36 -4.55
N ILE A 11 -3.31 -5.94 -3.58
CA ILE A 11 -2.58 -4.67 -3.60
C ILE A 11 -1.49 -4.69 -4.68
N LYS A 12 -0.79 -5.80 -4.92
CA LYS A 12 0.20 -5.90 -6.01
C LYS A 12 -0.39 -5.63 -7.40
N GLY A 13 -1.67 -5.93 -7.60
CA GLY A 13 -2.39 -5.62 -8.85
C GLY A 13 -3.06 -4.24 -8.86
N LEU A 14 -2.80 -3.37 -7.88
CA LEU A 14 -3.42 -2.06 -7.78
C LEU A 14 -2.76 -1.06 -8.74
N GLU A 15 -3.62 -0.42 -9.53
CA GLU A 15 -3.30 0.75 -10.34
C GLU A 15 -4.38 1.80 -10.06
N CYS A 16 -3.97 2.97 -9.59
CA CYS A 16 -4.88 4.03 -9.16
C CYS A 16 -4.22 5.39 -9.24
N PRO A 17 -4.96 6.51 -9.15
CA PRO A 17 -4.33 7.83 -9.11
C PRO A 17 -3.33 7.93 -7.97
N THR A 18 -2.18 8.59 -8.18
CA THR A 18 -1.09 8.68 -7.20
C THR A 18 -1.56 9.22 -5.84
N GLY A 19 -2.50 10.16 -5.83
CA GLY A 19 -3.10 10.70 -4.61
C GLY A 19 -4.07 9.76 -3.88
N ASP A 20 -4.50 8.68 -4.52
CA ASP A 20 -5.52 7.75 -4.01
C ASP A 20 -4.92 6.46 -3.44
N VAL A 21 -3.61 6.23 -3.62
CA VAL A 21 -2.91 4.99 -3.20
C VAL A 21 -3.21 4.63 -1.74
N ALA A 22 -3.05 5.59 -0.82
CA ALA A 22 -3.30 5.35 0.60
C ALA A 22 -4.76 4.93 0.86
N HIS A 23 -5.72 5.63 0.25
CA HIS A 23 -7.14 5.34 0.40
C HIS A 23 -7.51 3.94 -0.14
N ARG A 24 -6.95 3.58 -1.30
CA ARG A 24 -7.16 2.27 -1.93
C ARG A 24 -6.57 1.13 -1.12
N VAL A 25 -5.34 1.29 -0.63
CA VAL A 25 -4.68 0.29 0.22
C VAL A 25 -5.49 0.07 1.49
N THR A 26 -5.93 1.13 2.16
CA THR A 26 -6.81 1.03 3.34
C THR A 26 -8.09 0.27 3.03
N GLY A 27 -8.78 0.60 1.92
CA GLY A 27 -10.00 -0.09 1.52
C GLY A 27 -9.80 -1.59 1.26
N ILE A 28 -8.70 -1.97 0.59
CA ILE A 28 -8.39 -3.38 0.35
C ILE A 28 -8.12 -4.13 1.66
N LEU A 29 -7.38 -3.54 2.59
CA LEU A 29 -7.11 -4.17 3.89
C LEU A 29 -8.39 -4.35 4.72
N GLU A 30 -9.31 -3.40 4.64
CA GLU A 30 -10.65 -3.50 5.26
C GLU A 30 -11.54 -4.54 4.58
N ASP A 31 -11.61 -4.54 3.24
CA ASP A 31 -12.44 -5.47 2.45
C ASP A 31 -12.07 -6.94 2.69
N TYR A 32 -10.78 -7.21 2.93
CA TYR A 32 -10.28 -8.55 3.25
C TYR A 32 -10.32 -8.87 4.74
N GLU A 33 -10.95 -8.03 5.56
CA GLU A 33 -11.06 -8.17 7.02
C GLU A 33 -9.69 -8.34 7.71
N VAL A 34 -8.65 -7.66 7.21
CA VAL A 34 -7.32 -7.64 7.84
C VAL A 34 -7.36 -6.79 9.10
N ALA A 35 -8.01 -5.62 9.03
CA ALA A 35 -8.29 -4.72 10.15
C ALA A 35 -9.42 -3.76 9.80
N ASN A 36 -9.99 -3.09 10.81
CA ASN A 36 -10.92 -1.99 10.57
C ASN A 36 -10.15 -0.80 10.00
N LYS A 37 -10.80 0.00 9.16
CA LYS A 37 -10.21 1.22 8.60
C LYS A 37 -9.65 2.20 9.64
N GLU A 38 -10.25 2.27 10.83
CA GLU A 38 -9.79 3.12 11.94
C GLU A 38 -8.46 2.66 12.54
N ASP A 39 -8.12 1.38 12.36
CA ASP A 39 -6.88 0.77 12.82
C ASP A 39 -5.79 0.76 11.72
N ILE A 40 -6.09 1.23 10.50
CA ILE A 40 -5.16 1.20 9.37
C ILE A 40 -4.63 2.60 9.09
N ILE A 41 -3.33 2.80 9.26
CA ILE A 41 -2.65 4.05 8.93
C ILE A 41 -1.76 3.80 7.72
N VAL A 42 -2.01 4.50 6.61
CA VAL A 42 -1.18 4.44 5.41
C VAL A 42 -0.57 5.80 5.15
N HIS A 43 0.75 5.89 5.14
CA HIS A 43 1.48 7.13 4.86
C HIS A 43 2.60 6.88 3.86
N MET A 44 2.99 7.92 3.11
CA MET A 44 4.16 7.86 2.26
C MET A 44 5.41 7.96 3.14
N GLU A 45 6.26 6.95 3.10
CA GLU A 45 7.53 6.92 3.86
C GLU A 45 8.63 7.68 3.13
N GLY A 46 8.62 7.66 1.79
CA GLY A 46 9.56 8.43 0.99
C GLY A 46 9.46 8.19 -0.51
N GLN A 47 10.30 8.89 -1.26
CA GLN A 47 10.46 8.73 -2.70
C GLN A 47 11.89 8.29 -3.00
N LEU A 48 12.07 7.27 -3.84
CA LEU A 48 13.36 6.81 -4.31
C LEU A 48 13.78 7.69 -5.50
N ASP A 49 14.63 8.68 -5.22
CA ASP A 49 15.06 9.76 -6.13
C ASP A 49 15.47 9.33 -7.55
N LYS A 50 15.96 8.10 -7.76
CA LYS A 50 16.51 7.69 -9.07
C LYS A 50 15.48 7.26 -10.09
N ASN A 51 14.30 6.79 -9.66
CA ASN A 51 13.28 6.21 -10.54
C ASN A 51 11.90 6.84 -10.33
N GLY A 52 11.78 7.82 -9.43
CA GLY A 52 10.48 8.42 -9.07
C GLY A 52 9.57 7.49 -8.26
N LEU A 53 10.03 6.29 -7.90
CA LEU A 53 9.25 5.33 -7.11
C LEU A 53 8.88 5.94 -5.76
N ALA A 54 7.65 5.75 -5.32
CA ALA A 54 7.21 6.12 -3.99
C ALA A 54 7.01 4.87 -3.13
N VAL A 55 7.33 4.99 -1.85
CA VAL A 55 7.13 3.94 -0.85
C VAL A 55 6.06 4.40 0.10
N TYR A 56 5.03 3.58 0.25
CA TYR A 56 3.98 3.74 1.24
C TYR A 56 4.15 2.69 2.32
N ARG A 57 3.93 3.09 3.57
CA ARG A 57 3.93 2.24 4.73
C ARG A 57 2.52 2.15 5.28
N ALA A 58 2.00 0.94 5.36
CA ALA A 58 0.71 0.64 5.98
C ALA A 58 0.93 -0.04 7.34
N GLU A 59 0.38 0.54 8.39
CA GLU A 59 0.46 0.09 9.77
C GLU A 59 -0.92 -0.38 10.22
N ILE A 60 -0.98 -1.56 10.84
CA ILE A 60 -2.23 -2.22 11.24
C ILE A 60 -2.30 -2.32 12.77
N GLY A 61 -3.20 -1.54 13.36
CA GLY A 61 -3.46 -1.47 14.79
C GLY A 61 -2.31 -0.86 15.61
N LYS A 62 -2.37 -1.03 16.93
CA LYS A 62 -1.30 -0.62 17.87
C LYS A 62 -0.11 -1.58 17.94
N ASN A 63 -0.15 -2.68 17.17
CA ASN A 63 0.95 -3.62 17.08
C ASN A 63 1.78 -3.25 15.84
N GLU A 64 2.76 -2.37 16.04
CA GLU A 64 3.78 -1.95 15.06
C GLU A 64 4.68 -3.10 14.56
N ASN A 65 4.34 -4.36 14.86
CA ASN A 65 5.31 -5.44 14.82
C ASN A 65 5.75 -5.83 13.42
N GLN A 66 4.98 -5.53 12.35
CA GLN A 66 5.36 -5.74 10.96
C GLN A 66 4.56 -4.82 10.01
N PRO A 67 5.04 -3.62 9.67
CA PRO A 67 4.37 -2.78 8.70
C PRO A 67 4.42 -3.41 7.30
N ILE A 68 3.43 -3.08 6.47
CA ILE A 68 3.40 -3.47 5.06
C ILE A 68 4.02 -2.32 4.26
N LEU A 69 5.07 -2.62 3.51
CA LEU A 69 5.69 -1.70 2.57
C LEU A 69 5.10 -1.93 1.18
N ILE A 70 4.65 -0.85 0.56
CA ILE A 70 4.07 -0.81 -0.79
C ILE A 70 4.96 0.07 -1.65
N VAL A 71 5.57 -0.51 -2.68
CA VAL A 71 6.38 0.23 -3.65
C VAL A 71 5.52 0.51 -4.88
N VAL A 72 5.38 1.78 -5.22
CA VAL A 72 4.63 2.23 -6.39
C VAL A 72 5.55 2.95 -7.36
N GLU A 73 5.34 2.66 -8.64
CA GLU A 73 5.93 3.36 -9.76
C GLU A 73 4.92 4.39 -10.30
N PRO A 74 5.31 5.67 -10.44
CA PRO A 74 4.48 6.64 -11.16
C PRO A 74 4.44 6.28 -12.65
N GLY A 75 3.25 6.32 -13.23
CA GLY A 75 3.04 6.20 -14.66
C GLY A 75 3.64 7.38 -15.43
N ALA A 76 3.75 7.26 -16.75
CA ALA A 76 4.46 8.22 -17.61
C ALA A 76 3.96 9.69 -17.51
N ASP A 77 2.73 9.91 -17.04
CA ASP A 77 2.13 11.24 -16.82
C ASP A 77 2.02 11.62 -15.33
N ASP A 78 2.64 10.88 -14.41
CA ASP A 78 2.59 11.02 -12.94
C ASP A 78 1.17 11.00 -12.31
N TYR A 79 0.14 10.83 -13.14
CA TYR A 79 -1.26 10.84 -12.75
C TYR A 79 -1.73 9.51 -12.14
N VAL A 80 -1.08 8.42 -12.52
CA VAL A 80 -1.40 7.05 -12.11
C VAL A 80 -0.20 6.45 -11.39
N ALA A 81 -0.41 5.79 -10.27
CA ALA A 81 0.57 4.98 -9.56
C ALA A 81 0.23 3.51 -9.71
N LYS A 82 1.23 2.72 -10.08
CA LYS A 82 1.14 1.27 -10.20
C LYS A 82 1.95 0.62 -9.10
N VAL A 83 1.34 -0.30 -8.36
CA VAL A 83 2.07 -1.09 -7.37
C VAL A 83 2.97 -2.08 -8.10
N ILE A 84 4.27 -2.02 -7.80
CA ILE A 84 5.28 -2.91 -8.39
C ILE A 84 5.80 -3.94 -7.38
N ASP A 85 5.70 -3.64 -6.08
CA ASP A 85 6.07 -4.57 -5.03
C ASP A 85 5.30 -4.33 -3.73
N VAL A 86 5.07 -5.39 -2.96
CA VAL A 86 4.45 -5.35 -1.64
C VAL A 86 5.07 -6.43 -0.75
N HIS A 87 5.62 -6.03 0.39
CA HIS A 87 6.21 -6.95 1.35
C HIS A 87 6.04 -6.46 2.79
N MET A 88 6.18 -7.38 3.76
CA MET A 88 6.18 -7.06 5.18
C MET A 88 7.62 -6.78 5.61
N ALA A 89 7.82 -5.73 6.41
CA ALA A 89 9.12 -5.42 7.02
C ALA A 89 9.39 -6.27 8.27
#